data_AF-D2A2V6-F1
#
_entry.id   AF-D2A2V6-F1
#
_cell.length_a   1.000
_cell.length_b   1.000
_cell.length_c   1.000
_cell.angle_alpha   90.00
_cell.angle_beta   90.00
_cell.angle_gamma   90.00
#
_symmetry.space_group_name_H-M   'P 1'
#
loop_
_entity.id
_entity.type
_entity.pdbx_description
1 polymer ?
#
loop_
_entity_poly.entity_id
_entity_poly.type
_entity_poly.pdbx_seq_one_letter_code
_entity_poly.pdbx_strand_id
1 'polypeptide(L)'
;MCVCKTVLLIVGLGGCFAGPVRNYGPLRHYNVPRPSIQAFRPRGFKVSIPHTEGIQLFAFHGNINKPLHGLEAGQFSQDVLQREGDEWVFQDSSAKLNVGDKIYYWLFIIKEDLGYRYDHGEYEVKVLATRDFDSPQTTSVTPNLAPNLGICEKVMVNLTRKLLDLQQEIESLRETNDILEDMVQKHTDTATTLTLDGLMIKDDDELVSVIQAIIKDKLGLKSRIQNVTRQENGMVKFQVASLREKLEVVKAAKRKLKSSSFTITY
;
A
#
# COMPACT_ATOMS: atom_id res chain seq x y z
N MET A 1 -37.67 35.52 -49.28
CA MET A 1 -38.15 35.83 -47.91
C MET A 1 -38.57 34.49 -47.30
N CYS A 2 -38.07 33.98 -46.18
CA CYS A 2 -37.64 34.63 -44.95
C CYS A 2 -36.45 33.87 -44.35
N VAL A 3 -35.64 34.61 -43.60
CA VAL A 3 -34.30 34.29 -43.10
C VAL A 3 -34.41 33.43 -41.83
N CYS A 4 -33.63 32.34 -41.78
CA CYS A 4 -33.49 31.52 -40.58
C CYS A 4 -32.63 32.28 -39.55
N LYS A 5 -33.21 32.59 -38.38
CA LYS A 5 -32.58 33.34 -37.30
C LYS A 5 -31.50 32.52 -36.61
N THR A 6 -30.29 33.06 -36.63
CA THR A 6 -29.17 32.77 -35.74
C THR A 6 -29.59 32.90 -34.27
N VAL A 7 -29.35 31.86 -33.47
CA VAL A 7 -29.24 31.98 -32.00
C VAL A 7 -27.81 31.58 -31.64
N LEU A 8 -27.04 32.60 -31.30
CA LEU A 8 -25.69 32.53 -30.77
C LEU A 8 -25.81 32.21 -29.28
N LEU A 9 -25.43 30.99 -28.86
CA LEU A 9 -25.31 30.65 -27.44
C LEU A 9 -23.84 30.81 -27.04
N ILE A 10 -23.58 31.92 -26.35
CA ILE A 10 -22.32 32.24 -25.68
C ILE A 10 -22.19 31.29 -24.50
N VAL A 11 -21.30 30.30 -24.58
CA VAL A 11 -20.88 29.50 -23.42
C VAL A 11 -19.67 30.22 -22.80
N GLY A 12 -19.98 31.18 -21.93
CA GLY A 12 -19.01 31.82 -21.06
C GLY A 12 -19.01 31.18 -19.68
N LEU A 13 -17.80 31.02 -19.13
CA LEU A 13 -17.44 30.69 -17.74
C LEU A 13 -17.46 29.20 -17.37
N GLY A 14 -16.35 28.54 -17.73
CA GLY A 14 -15.85 27.37 -17.00
C GLY A 14 -15.51 27.76 -15.57
N GLY A 15 -16.41 27.46 -14.65
CA GLY A 15 -16.11 27.40 -13.23
C GLY A 15 -15.44 26.06 -12.93
N CYS A 16 -14.12 26.06 -12.80
CA CYS A 16 -13.42 24.98 -12.12
C CYS A 16 -13.91 24.94 -10.67
N PHE A 17 -14.71 23.94 -10.30
CA PHE A 17 -14.86 23.57 -8.90
C PHE A 17 -13.54 22.95 -8.44
N ALA A 18 -12.64 23.81 -7.97
CA ALA A 18 -11.53 23.40 -7.14
C ALA A 18 -12.13 22.88 -5.82
N GLY A 19 -12.22 21.54 -5.70
CA GLY A 19 -12.31 20.92 -4.39
C GLY A 19 -11.14 21.39 -3.52
N PRO A 20 -11.27 21.38 -2.18
CA PRO A 20 -10.22 21.88 -1.30
C PRO A 20 -8.93 21.11 -1.57
N VAL A 21 -7.97 21.79 -2.20
CA VAL A 21 -6.59 21.32 -2.31
C VAL A 21 -6.08 21.29 -0.88
N ARG A 22 -6.06 20.10 -0.27
CA ARG A 22 -5.29 19.89 0.96
C ARG A 22 -3.84 20.16 0.59
N ASN A 23 -3.37 21.31 1.05
CA ASN A 23 -2.00 21.74 0.90
C ASN A 23 -1.16 20.81 1.77
N TYR A 24 -0.74 19.67 1.21
CA TYR A 24 0.24 18.82 1.85
C TYR A 24 1.54 19.61 1.85
N GLY A 25 1.80 20.28 2.98
CA GLY A 25 3.11 20.84 3.25
C GLY A 25 4.20 19.78 3.04
N PRO A 26 5.48 20.18 2.96
CA PRO A 26 6.57 19.26 2.68
C PRO A 26 6.45 18.01 3.56
N LEU A 27 6.32 16.83 2.91
CA LEU A 27 6.21 15.54 3.59
C LEU A 27 7.36 15.41 4.56
N ARG A 28 7.10 15.63 5.84
CA ARG A 28 8.08 15.38 6.89
C ARG A 28 8.23 13.87 6.96
N HIS A 29 9.26 13.35 6.31
CA HIS A 29 9.60 11.95 6.35
C HIS A 29 9.91 11.58 7.80
N TYR A 30 8.99 10.85 8.45
CA TYR A 30 9.24 10.33 9.79
C TYR A 30 10.35 9.29 9.71
N ASN A 31 11.37 9.45 10.55
CA ASN A 31 12.45 8.48 10.65
C ASN A 31 12.18 7.59 11.86
N VAL A 32 12.12 6.28 11.65
CA VAL A 32 11.89 5.33 12.74
C VAL A 32 13.08 5.39 13.70
N PRO A 33 12.88 5.69 14.99
CA PRO A 33 13.98 5.73 15.95
C PRO A 33 14.58 4.33 16.10
N ARG A 34 15.89 4.29 16.34
CA ARG A 34 16.56 3.05 16.73
C ARG A 34 15.95 2.52 18.04
N PRO A 35 15.54 1.25 18.11
CA PRO A 35 14.90 0.74 19.31
C PRO A 35 15.90 0.51 20.45
N SER A 36 15.40 0.63 21.67
CA SER A 36 16.06 0.15 22.88
C SER A 36 15.74 -1.32 23.08
N ILE A 37 16.75 -2.16 23.26
CA ILE A 37 16.58 -3.61 23.49
C ILE A 37 17.25 -3.99 24.79
N GLN A 38 16.49 -4.60 25.69
CA GLN A 38 16.97 -5.05 26.99
C GLN A 38 16.63 -6.53 27.17
N ALA A 39 17.65 -7.34 27.44
CA ALA A 39 17.49 -8.77 27.73
C ALA A 39 17.59 -9.00 29.24
N PHE A 40 16.80 -9.93 29.77
CA PHE A 40 16.66 -10.16 31.21
C PHE A 40 17.05 -11.56 31.64
N ARG A 41 17.51 -11.69 32.89
CA ARG A 41 17.61 -12.97 33.60
C ARG A 41 16.36 -13.21 34.47
N PRO A 42 15.90 -14.46 34.60
CA PRO A 42 16.40 -15.67 33.93
C PRO A 42 15.91 -15.83 32.48
N ARG A 43 14.98 -15.00 32.03
CA ARG A 43 14.39 -15.02 30.68
C ARG A 43 13.66 -13.71 30.37
N GLY A 44 13.41 -13.51 29.09
CA GLY A 44 12.63 -12.45 28.49
C GLY A 44 13.50 -11.31 27.96
N PHE A 45 12.89 -10.48 27.12
CA PHE A 45 13.47 -9.24 26.63
C PHE A 45 12.38 -8.22 26.34
N LYS A 46 12.77 -6.95 26.32
CA LYS A 46 11.94 -5.80 25.98
C LYS A 46 12.55 -5.10 24.77
N VAL A 47 11.70 -4.68 23.85
CA VAL A 47 12.05 -3.79 22.74
C VAL A 47 11.15 -2.56 22.86
N SER A 48 11.74 -1.37 22.90
CA SER A 48 10.96 -0.12 22.99
C SER A 48 11.44 0.95 22.03
N ILE A 49 10.52 1.84 21.68
CA ILE A 49 10.78 3.10 20.97
C ILE A 49 10.08 4.26 21.70
N PRO A 50 10.64 5.49 21.65
CA PRO A 50 9.96 6.65 22.21
C PRO A 50 8.67 6.96 21.45
N HIS A 51 7.65 7.39 22.18
CA HIS A 51 6.42 7.89 21.58
C HIS A 51 6.66 9.26 20.93
N THR A 52 6.04 9.46 19.77
CA THR A 52 5.84 10.77 19.17
C THR A 52 4.38 10.89 18.76
N GLU A 53 3.84 12.11 18.80
CA GLU A 53 2.46 12.37 18.43
C GLU A 53 2.12 11.78 17.05
N GLY A 54 0.93 11.20 16.95
CA GLY A 54 0.41 10.59 15.72
C GLY A 54 0.78 9.12 15.50
N ILE A 55 1.64 8.50 16.32
CA ILE A 55 1.85 7.05 16.25
C ILE A 55 0.57 6.33 16.70
N GLN A 56 0.11 5.39 15.88
CA GLN A 56 -1.09 4.58 16.09
C GLN A 56 -0.76 3.09 16.31
N LEU A 57 0.37 2.61 15.81
CA LEU A 57 0.79 1.21 15.89
C LEU A 57 2.31 1.10 15.90
N PHE A 58 2.83 0.18 16.69
CA PHE A 58 4.22 -0.30 16.66
C PHE A 58 4.22 -1.83 16.53
N ALA A 59 4.98 -2.40 15.61
CA ALA A 59 5.14 -3.85 15.49
C ALA A 59 6.61 -4.25 15.52
N PHE A 60 6.89 -5.36 16.18
CA PHE A 60 8.21 -5.99 16.24
C PHE A 60 8.18 -7.35 15.58
N HIS A 61 9.14 -7.58 14.68
CA HIS A 61 9.37 -8.85 14.01
C HIS A 61 10.83 -9.26 14.21
N GLY A 62 11.09 -10.46 14.73
CA GLY A 62 12.44 -10.82 15.16
C GLY A 62 12.72 -12.31 15.25
N ASN A 63 14.01 -12.66 15.11
CA ASN A 63 14.56 -14.00 15.30
C ASN A 63 15.79 -13.92 16.22
N ILE A 64 15.98 -14.93 17.09
CA ILE A 64 17.24 -15.11 17.84
C ILE A 64 18.19 -16.00 17.04
N ASN A 65 19.44 -15.57 16.89
CA ASN A 65 20.56 -16.25 16.23
C ASN A 65 20.30 -16.72 14.79
N LYS A 66 19.26 -16.18 14.14
CA LYS A 66 18.88 -16.51 12.77
C LYS A 66 18.51 -15.23 12.02
N PRO A 67 19.16 -14.89 10.89
CA PRO A 67 18.75 -13.77 10.06
C PRO A 67 17.31 -13.89 9.54
N LEU A 68 16.66 -12.76 9.30
CA LEU A 68 15.36 -12.68 8.63
C LEU A 68 15.57 -12.49 7.13
N HIS A 69 14.77 -13.15 6.30
CA HIS A 69 14.76 -12.91 4.85
C HIS A 69 13.61 -11.97 4.46
N GLY A 70 13.95 -10.73 4.11
CA GLY A 70 12.97 -9.71 3.75
C GLY A 70 12.10 -9.31 4.94
N LEU A 71 10.77 -9.28 4.74
CA LEU A 71 9.77 -8.89 5.74
C LEU A 71 9.04 -10.12 6.33
N GLU A 72 9.77 -11.22 6.52
CA GLU A 72 9.19 -12.40 7.19
C GLU A 72 8.81 -12.08 8.64
N ALA A 73 7.77 -12.75 9.14
CA ALA A 73 7.23 -12.48 10.48
C ALA A 73 8.25 -12.74 11.61
N GLY A 74 9.12 -13.74 11.44
CA GLY A 74 10.07 -14.17 12.46
C GLY A 74 9.47 -15.04 13.57
N GLN A 75 10.28 -15.41 14.55
CA GLN A 75 9.92 -16.13 15.77
C GLN A 75 9.06 -15.29 16.70
N PHE A 76 9.34 -13.98 16.74
CA PHE A 76 8.58 -12.99 17.47
C PHE A 76 7.92 -12.07 16.46
N SER A 77 6.60 -11.95 16.51
CA SER A 77 5.82 -11.17 15.56
C SER A 77 4.58 -10.65 16.27
N GLN A 78 4.59 -9.38 16.65
CA GLN A 78 3.49 -8.82 17.43
C GLN A 78 3.27 -7.34 17.17
N ASP A 79 1.99 -6.97 17.01
CA ASP A 79 1.51 -5.60 16.99
C ASP A 79 1.24 -5.11 18.42
N VAL A 80 1.71 -3.91 18.71
CA VAL A 80 1.49 -3.14 19.93
C VAL A 80 0.58 -1.97 19.56
N LEU A 81 -0.64 -1.99 20.10
CA LEU A 81 -1.69 -1.00 19.80
C LEU A 81 -1.85 0.07 20.88
N GLN A 82 -1.14 -0.08 22.01
CA GLN A 82 -1.19 0.84 23.13
C GLN A 82 0.24 1.09 23.63
N ARG A 83 0.54 2.34 23.93
CA ARG A 83 1.81 2.76 24.53
C ARG A 83 1.80 2.57 26.05
N GLU A 84 2.97 2.35 26.63
CA GLU A 84 3.23 2.36 28.06
C GLU A 84 3.93 3.67 28.43
N GLY A 85 3.16 4.63 28.96
CA GLY A 85 3.68 5.98 29.20
C GLY A 85 4.17 6.62 27.90
N ASP A 86 5.45 7.02 27.87
CA ASP A 86 6.08 7.65 26.70
C ASP A 86 6.85 6.67 25.81
N GLU A 87 6.61 5.37 25.94
CA GLU A 87 7.23 4.33 25.11
C GLU A 87 6.19 3.42 24.44
N TRP A 88 6.48 2.96 23.23
CA TRP A 88 5.85 1.77 22.68
C TRP A 88 6.70 0.56 23.01
N VAL A 89 6.09 -0.49 23.55
CA VAL A 89 6.83 -1.60 24.16
C VAL A 89 6.33 -2.93 23.62
N PHE A 90 7.24 -3.67 23.01
CA PHE A 90 7.10 -5.12 22.84
C PHE A 90 7.85 -5.81 23.98
N GLN A 91 7.23 -6.81 24.59
CA GLN A 91 7.85 -7.59 25.64
C GLN A 91 7.53 -9.06 25.46
N ASP A 92 8.58 -9.88 25.45
CA ASP A 92 8.45 -11.33 25.61
C ASP A 92 9.03 -11.74 26.97
N SER A 93 8.29 -12.59 27.69
CA SER A 93 8.67 -13.05 29.03
C SER A 93 9.24 -14.47 29.06
N SER A 94 9.32 -15.12 27.90
CA SER A 94 9.56 -16.57 27.77
C SER A 94 10.95 -16.91 27.21
N ALA A 95 11.47 -16.08 26.32
CA ALA A 95 12.70 -16.26 25.58
C ALA A 95 13.91 -16.34 26.51
N LYS A 96 14.75 -17.34 26.29
CA LYS A 96 16.00 -17.49 27.03
C LYS A 96 17.12 -16.94 26.18
N LEU A 97 17.70 -15.81 26.60
CA LEU A 97 18.83 -15.17 25.95
C LEU A 97 20.09 -15.34 26.79
N ASN A 98 21.21 -15.56 26.12
CA ASN A 98 22.54 -15.58 26.69
C ASN A 98 23.34 -14.38 26.18
N VAL A 99 24.39 -14.02 26.92
CA VAL A 99 25.38 -13.05 26.43
C VAL A 99 26.02 -13.62 25.16
N GLY A 100 26.09 -12.81 24.11
CA GLY A 100 26.57 -13.20 22.78
C GLY A 100 25.47 -13.61 21.79
N ASP A 101 24.23 -13.86 22.26
CA ASP A 101 23.12 -14.10 21.34
C ASP A 101 22.81 -12.83 20.52
N LYS A 102 22.41 -13.03 19.26
CA LYS A 102 22.00 -11.97 18.35
C LYS A 102 20.50 -12.00 18.11
N ILE A 103 19.87 -10.84 18.10
CA ILE A 103 18.49 -10.65 17.69
C ILE A 103 18.52 -9.92 16.35
N TYR A 104 18.03 -10.58 15.31
CA TYR A 104 17.78 -10.00 13.99
C TYR A 104 16.34 -9.55 13.93
N TYR A 105 16.06 -8.32 13.51
CA TYR A 105 14.71 -7.75 13.57
C TYR A 105 14.41 -6.71 12.49
N TRP A 106 13.12 -6.46 12.29
CA TRP A 106 12.61 -5.26 11.65
C TRP A 106 11.40 -4.72 12.44
N LEU A 107 11.15 -3.42 12.32
CA LEU A 107 10.04 -2.74 12.99
C LEU A 107 9.08 -2.18 11.96
N PHE A 108 7.79 -2.11 12.30
CA PHE A 108 6.79 -1.37 11.55
C PHE A 108 6.09 -0.36 12.46
N ILE A 109 5.87 0.85 11.96
CA ILE A 109 5.18 1.92 12.69
C ILE A 109 4.12 2.51 11.77
N ILE A 110 2.90 2.64 12.27
CA ILE A 110 1.88 3.48 11.63
C ILE A 110 1.86 4.82 12.37
N LYS A 111 2.16 5.90 11.66
CA LYS A 111 2.07 7.27 12.15
C LYS A 111 1.27 8.11 11.16
N GLU A 112 0.20 8.75 11.63
CA GLU A 112 -0.71 9.54 10.78
C GLU A 112 -1.16 8.75 9.55
N ASP A 113 -1.59 7.50 9.77
CA ASP A 113 -2.06 6.55 8.76
C ASP A 113 -1.01 6.14 7.70
N LEU A 114 0.26 6.55 7.87
CA LEU A 114 1.38 6.17 7.01
C LEU A 114 2.29 5.13 7.68
N GLY A 115 2.71 4.13 6.92
CA GLY A 115 3.60 3.06 7.37
C GLY A 115 5.08 3.38 7.20
N TYR A 116 5.86 3.18 8.26
CA TYR A 116 7.31 3.39 8.29
C TYR A 116 8.01 2.13 8.81
N ARG A 117 9.25 1.89 8.36
CA ARG A 117 10.02 0.71 8.75
C ARG A 117 11.41 1.04 9.28
N TYR A 118 11.88 0.18 10.16
CA TYR A 118 13.28 0.03 10.49
C TYR A 118 13.71 -1.36 10.03
N ASP A 119 14.41 -1.44 8.90
CA ASP A 119 14.81 -2.71 8.27
C ASP A 119 16.25 -3.10 8.69
N HIS A 120 16.59 -4.39 8.61
CA HIS A 120 17.94 -4.94 8.85
C HIS A 120 18.51 -4.62 10.25
N GLY A 121 17.66 -4.63 11.28
CA GLY A 121 18.08 -4.45 12.66
C GLY A 121 18.85 -5.65 13.18
N GLU A 122 19.97 -5.38 13.85
CA GLU A 122 20.76 -6.38 14.57
C GLU A 122 21.09 -5.88 15.97
N TYR A 123 20.97 -6.76 16.96
CA TYR A 123 21.35 -6.49 18.34
C TYR A 123 22.05 -7.69 18.96
N GLU A 124 23.24 -7.50 19.49
CA GLU A 124 23.98 -8.51 20.24
C GLU A 124 23.78 -8.29 21.74
N VAL A 125 23.38 -9.33 22.45
CA VAL A 125 23.15 -9.32 23.89
C VAL A 125 24.50 -9.20 24.60
N LYS A 126 24.83 -8.01 25.09
CA LYS A 126 26.06 -7.77 25.86
C LYS A 126 25.90 -8.01 27.35
N VAL A 127 24.71 -7.75 27.87
CA VAL A 127 24.39 -7.86 29.29
C VAL A 127 22.95 -8.34 29.44
N LEU A 128 22.69 -9.07 30.52
CA LEU A 128 21.34 -9.45 30.93
C LEU A 128 21.02 -8.75 32.25
N ALA A 129 20.00 -7.90 32.25
CA ALA A 129 19.52 -7.19 33.42
C ALA A 129 18.79 -8.15 34.38
N THR A 130 18.87 -7.90 35.68
CA THR A 130 17.96 -8.50 36.66
C THR A 130 16.58 -7.88 36.50
N ARG A 131 15.52 -8.70 36.48
CA ARG A 131 14.18 -8.18 36.74
C ARG A 131 14.14 -7.81 38.21
N ASP A 132 14.18 -6.53 38.54
CA ASP A 132 14.01 -6.09 39.92
C ASP A 132 12.60 -6.49 40.37
N PHE A 133 12.54 -7.57 41.16
CA PHE A 133 11.34 -8.08 41.82
C PHE A 133 11.07 -7.36 43.15
N ASP A 134 11.57 -6.13 43.34
CA ASP A 134 11.35 -5.42 44.60
C ASP A 134 11.29 -3.90 44.41
N SER A 135 10.08 -3.40 44.24
CA SER A 135 9.68 -2.10 44.79
C SER A 135 8.21 -2.21 45.22
N PRO A 136 7.87 -1.97 46.49
CA PRO A 136 6.53 -2.19 47.00
C PRO A 136 5.61 -1.05 46.58
N GLN A 137 4.85 -1.25 45.51
CA GLN A 137 3.50 -0.69 45.45
C GLN A 137 2.54 -1.69 46.07
N THR A 138 2.44 -1.61 47.40
CA THR A 138 1.29 -2.12 48.14
C THR A 138 0.06 -1.33 47.72
N THR A 139 -0.68 -1.87 46.76
CA THR A 139 -2.12 -1.92 46.86
C THR A 139 -2.52 -3.35 46.63
N SER A 140 -2.83 -4.03 47.74
CA SER A 140 -3.54 -5.29 47.77
C SER A 140 -4.83 -5.17 46.97
N VAL A 141 -4.82 -5.63 45.72
CA VAL A 141 -6.03 -6.02 45.01
C VAL A 141 -5.91 -7.52 44.80
N THR A 142 -6.63 -8.26 45.63
CA THR A 142 -6.95 -9.68 45.45
C THR A 142 -7.22 -9.94 43.96
N PRO A 143 -6.54 -10.87 43.29
CA PRO A 143 -6.93 -11.25 41.94
C PRO A 143 -8.22 -12.06 42.08
N ASN A 144 -9.36 -11.38 42.00
CA ASN A 144 -10.57 -12.03 41.56
C ASN A 144 -10.25 -12.62 40.18
N LEU A 145 -10.08 -13.93 40.13
CA LEU A 145 -10.24 -14.71 38.90
C LEU A 145 -11.72 -14.62 38.48
N ALA A 146 -12.11 -13.46 37.98
CA ALA A 146 -13.10 -13.37 36.94
C ALA A 146 -12.30 -13.16 35.64
N PRO A 147 -12.40 -14.02 34.63
CA PRO A 147 -11.83 -13.68 33.33
C PRO A 147 -12.49 -12.37 32.92
N ASN A 148 -11.69 -11.33 32.64
CA ASN A 148 -12.19 -10.03 32.20
C ASN A 148 -12.71 -10.17 30.76
N LEU A 149 -13.84 -10.87 30.63
CA LEU A 149 -14.54 -11.22 29.40
C LEU A 149 -14.89 -9.97 28.57
N GLY A 150 -15.03 -8.82 29.25
CA GLY A 150 -15.37 -7.54 28.62
C GLY A 150 -14.26 -6.86 27.83
N ILE A 151 -12.97 -7.17 28.04
CA ILE A 151 -11.88 -6.56 27.23
C ILE A 151 -11.77 -7.28 25.87
N CYS A 152 -11.77 -8.62 25.87
CA CYS A 152 -11.83 -9.39 24.62
C CYS A 152 -13.10 -9.08 23.84
N GLU A 153 -14.24 -8.95 24.49
CA GLU A 153 -15.50 -8.59 23.84
C GLU A 153 -15.44 -7.20 23.19
N LYS A 154 -14.88 -6.19 23.87
CA LYS A 154 -14.70 -4.84 23.29
C LYS A 154 -13.72 -4.84 22.10
N VAL A 155 -12.61 -5.56 22.19
CA VAL A 155 -11.65 -5.69 21.08
C VAL A 155 -12.30 -6.40 19.90
N MET A 156 -13.01 -7.51 20.15
CA MET A 156 -13.74 -8.24 19.13
C MET A 156 -14.85 -7.40 18.49
N VAL A 157 -15.58 -6.60 19.27
CA VAL A 157 -16.61 -5.68 18.74
C VAL A 157 -15.98 -4.56 17.91
N ASN A 158 -14.87 -3.96 18.35
CA ASN A 158 -14.18 -2.93 17.58
C ASN A 158 -13.56 -3.48 16.29
N LEU A 159 -13.01 -4.70 16.33
CA LEU A 159 -12.49 -5.38 15.14
C LEU A 159 -13.63 -5.75 14.20
N THR A 160 -14.74 -6.30 14.73
CA THR A 160 -15.93 -6.63 13.94
C THR A 160 -16.51 -5.39 13.27
N ARG A 161 -16.56 -4.25 13.99
CA ARG A 161 -16.99 -2.98 13.40
C ARG A 161 -16.06 -2.52 12.29
N LYS A 162 -14.74 -2.49 12.52
CA LYS A 162 -13.76 -2.16 11.48
C LYS A 162 -13.85 -3.10 10.27
N LEU A 163 -14.11 -4.38 10.49
CA LEU A 163 -14.28 -5.36 9.43
C LEU A 163 -15.54 -5.08 8.62
N LEU A 164 -16.66 -4.73 9.28
CA LEU A 164 -17.89 -4.31 8.62
C LEU A 164 -17.72 -3.01 7.85
N ASP A 165 -17.05 -2.02 8.44
CA ASP A 165 -16.75 -0.74 7.79
C ASP A 165 -15.90 -0.95 6.52
N LEU A 166 -14.86 -1.79 6.61
CA LEU A 166 -14.04 -2.18 5.44
C LEU A 166 -14.84 -2.96 4.41
N GLN A 167 -15.73 -3.86 4.82
CA GLN A 167 -16.61 -4.59 3.90
C GLN A 167 -17.55 -3.63 3.17
N GLN A 168 -18.10 -2.66 3.87
CA GLN A 168 -18.96 -1.63 3.29
C GLN A 168 -18.20 -0.73 2.32
N GLU A 169 -16.96 -0.36 2.66
CA GLU A 169 -16.09 0.43 1.78
C GLU A 169 -15.71 -0.35 0.51
N ILE A 170 -15.37 -1.65 0.63
CA ILE A 170 -15.11 -2.52 -0.53
C ILE A 170 -16.33 -2.59 -1.44
N GLU A 171 -17.52 -2.73 -0.87
CA GLU A 171 -18.75 -2.80 -1.66
C GLU A 171 -19.06 -1.47 -2.35
N SER A 172 -18.90 -0.35 -1.64
CA SER A 172 -19.04 0.98 -2.22
C SER A 172 -18.03 1.25 -3.35
N LEU A 173 -16.79 0.78 -3.19
CA LEU A 173 -15.76 0.87 -4.23
C LEU A 173 -16.09 -0.01 -5.44
N ARG A 174 -16.66 -1.20 -5.23
CA ARG A 174 -17.14 -2.06 -6.33
C ARG A 174 -18.27 -1.39 -7.09
N GLU A 175 -19.29 -0.89 -6.41
CA GLU A 175 -20.41 -0.18 -7.04
C GLU A 175 -19.91 1.03 -7.84
N THR A 176 -18.99 1.81 -7.27
CA THR A 176 -18.38 2.95 -7.97
C THR A 176 -17.62 2.51 -9.21
N ASN A 177 -16.82 1.44 -9.13
CA ASN A 177 -16.09 0.92 -10.28
C ASN A 177 -17.04 0.37 -11.36
N ASP A 178 -18.13 -0.28 -10.97
CA ASP A 178 -19.14 -0.79 -11.92
C ASP A 178 -19.81 0.37 -12.68
N ILE A 179 -20.16 1.46 -11.98
CA ILE A 179 -20.69 2.68 -12.61
C ILE A 179 -19.66 3.29 -13.55
N LEU A 180 -18.39 3.38 -13.14
CA LEU A 180 -17.32 3.91 -13.98
C LEU A 180 -17.11 3.06 -15.24
N GLU A 181 -17.15 1.73 -15.11
CA GLU A 181 -17.07 0.81 -16.26
C GLU A 181 -18.24 1.04 -17.21
N ASP A 182 -19.49 1.14 -16.72
CA ASP A 182 -20.67 1.44 -17.55
C ASP A 182 -20.55 2.80 -18.26
N MET A 183 -20.11 3.83 -17.54
CA MET A 183 -19.89 5.17 -18.11
C MET A 183 -18.87 5.16 -19.24
N VAL A 184 -17.75 4.46 -19.07
CA VAL A 184 -16.70 4.36 -20.11
C VAL A 184 -17.20 3.52 -21.28
N GLN A 185 -17.92 2.44 -21.02
CA GLN A 185 -18.37 1.50 -22.04
C GLN A 185 -19.46 2.07 -22.95
N LYS A 186 -20.23 3.06 -22.49
CA LYS A 186 -21.13 3.87 -23.33
C LYS A 186 -20.40 4.61 -24.46
N HIS A 187 -19.10 4.88 -24.29
CA HIS A 187 -18.25 5.47 -25.32
C HIS A 187 -17.30 4.41 -25.87
N THR A 188 -17.79 3.60 -26.82
CA THR A 188 -17.06 2.45 -27.39
C THR A 188 -15.66 2.81 -27.88
N ASP A 189 -15.50 3.97 -28.53
CA ASP A 189 -14.20 4.46 -28.96
C ASP A 189 -13.24 4.65 -27.77
N THR A 190 -13.68 5.32 -26.70
CA THR A 190 -12.88 5.50 -25.49
C THR A 190 -12.61 4.16 -24.78
N ALA A 191 -13.57 3.24 -24.80
CA ALA A 191 -13.47 1.96 -24.11
C ALA A 191 -12.45 1.00 -24.73
N THR A 192 -12.20 1.08 -26.05
CA THR A 192 -11.39 0.09 -26.76
C THR A 192 -10.16 0.66 -27.46
N THR A 193 -10.10 1.98 -27.66
CA THR A 193 -9.00 2.62 -28.41
C THR A 193 -7.77 2.83 -27.54
N LEU A 194 -6.60 2.55 -28.11
CA LEU A 194 -5.28 2.81 -27.59
C LEU A 194 -4.44 3.52 -28.66
N THR A 195 -3.43 4.25 -28.23
CA THR A 195 -2.44 4.84 -29.14
C THR A 195 -1.04 4.39 -28.74
N LEU A 196 -0.26 3.95 -29.71
CA LEU A 196 1.11 3.51 -29.57
C LEU A 196 2.02 4.57 -30.19
N ASP A 197 2.96 5.06 -29.40
CA ASP A 197 4.01 5.96 -29.80
C ASP A 197 5.36 5.24 -29.76
N GLY A 198 6.25 5.59 -30.68
CA GLY A 198 7.60 5.04 -30.80
C GLY A 198 8.09 4.97 -32.25
N LEU A 199 9.35 4.56 -32.41
CA LEU A 199 9.97 4.38 -33.72
C LEU A 199 9.33 3.19 -34.45
N MET A 200 8.43 3.49 -35.38
CA MET A 200 7.75 2.51 -36.22
C MET A 200 8.26 2.55 -37.66
N ILE A 201 8.17 1.41 -38.33
CA ILE A 201 8.33 1.33 -39.79
C ILE A 201 7.33 2.27 -40.47
N LYS A 202 7.71 2.81 -41.63
CA LYS A 202 6.85 3.70 -42.44
C LYS A 202 5.85 2.93 -43.30
N ASP A 203 6.06 1.63 -43.48
CA ASP A 203 5.17 0.78 -44.23
C ASP A 203 3.92 0.47 -43.40
N ASP A 204 2.76 0.83 -43.94
CA ASP A 204 1.48 0.64 -43.27
C ASP A 204 0.94 -0.78 -43.44
N ASP A 205 1.40 -1.54 -44.45
CA ASP A 205 0.95 -2.91 -44.70
C ASP A 205 1.41 -3.89 -43.60
N GLU A 206 2.56 -3.60 -42.97
CA GLU A 206 3.13 -4.40 -41.88
C GLU A 206 2.73 -3.90 -40.48
N LEU A 207 2.03 -2.77 -40.38
CA LEU A 207 1.75 -2.08 -39.12
C LEU A 207 0.96 -2.95 -38.14
N VAL A 208 -0.01 -3.71 -38.65
CA VAL A 208 -0.82 -4.66 -37.86
C VAL A 208 0.07 -5.74 -37.25
N SER A 209 0.99 -6.31 -38.02
CA SER A 209 1.91 -7.37 -37.57
C SER A 209 2.88 -6.85 -36.52
N VAL A 210 3.39 -5.63 -36.68
CA VAL A 210 4.27 -4.99 -35.69
C VAL A 210 3.56 -4.77 -34.37
N ILE A 211 2.35 -4.21 -34.38
CA ILE A 211 1.58 -4.02 -33.13
C ILE A 211 1.27 -5.37 -32.50
N GLN A 212 0.84 -6.35 -33.29
CA GLN A 212 0.56 -7.70 -32.78
C GLN A 212 1.79 -8.32 -32.12
N ALA A 213 2.99 -8.13 -32.69
CA ALA A 213 4.26 -8.59 -32.11
C ALA A 213 4.61 -7.83 -30.82
N ILE A 214 4.39 -6.52 -30.75
CA ILE A 214 4.62 -5.74 -29.51
C ILE A 214 3.70 -6.24 -28.40
N ILE A 215 2.41 -6.37 -28.68
CA ILE A 215 1.43 -6.84 -27.70
C ILE A 215 1.75 -8.27 -27.25
N LYS A 216 2.13 -9.15 -28.18
CA LYS A 216 2.45 -10.55 -27.86
C LYS A 216 3.79 -10.70 -27.15
N ASP A 217 4.86 -10.19 -27.73
CA ASP A 217 6.24 -10.52 -27.33
C ASP A 217 6.76 -9.57 -26.26
N LYS A 218 6.42 -8.27 -26.34
CA LYS A 218 6.81 -7.29 -25.31
C LYS A 218 5.85 -7.28 -24.13
N LEU A 219 4.54 -7.31 -24.38
CA LEU A 219 3.56 -7.27 -23.29
C LEU A 219 3.19 -8.65 -22.75
N GLY A 220 3.40 -9.73 -23.51
CA GLY A 220 3.01 -11.08 -23.11
C GLY A 220 1.51 -11.32 -23.19
N LEU A 221 0.80 -10.60 -24.07
CA LEU A 221 -0.67 -10.63 -24.17
C LEU A 221 -1.11 -11.20 -25.51
N LYS A 222 -2.20 -11.97 -25.50
CA LYS A 222 -2.85 -12.49 -26.72
C LYS A 222 -4.12 -11.69 -27.03
N SER A 223 -4.00 -10.37 -27.13
CA SER A 223 -5.13 -9.51 -27.45
C SER A 223 -5.36 -9.48 -28.97
N ARG A 224 -6.63 -9.38 -29.37
CA ARG A 224 -7.01 -9.22 -30.78
C ARG A 224 -7.03 -7.74 -31.14
N ILE A 225 -6.10 -7.34 -32.00
CA ILE A 225 -5.98 -5.94 -32.43
C ILE A 225 -6.85 -5.69 -33.66
N GLN A 226 -7.52 -4.54 -33.70
CA GLN A 226 -8.41 -4.10 -34.77
C GLN A 226 -8.20 -2.61 -35.06
N ASN A 227 -8.71 -2.13 -36.20
CA ASN A 227 -8.77 -0.70 -36.55
C ASN A 227 -7.43 0.04 -36.36
N VAL A 228 -6.36 -0.57 -36.86
CA VAL A 228 -5.00 -0.02 -36.81
C VAL A 228 -4.87 1.10 -37.84
N THR A 229 -4.55 2.30 -37.40
CA THR A 229 -4.40 3.48 -38.27
C THR A 229 -3.25 4.35 -37.80
N ARG A 230 -2.41 4.79 -38.72
CA ARG A 230 -1.40 5.81 -38.44
C ARG A 230 -2.05 7.19 -38.39
N GLN A 231 -1.67 7.97 -37.39
CA GLN A 231 -2.10 9.36 -37.21
C GLN A 231 -1.07 10.30 -37.87
N GLU A 232 -1.48 11.54 -38.17
CA GLU A 232 -0.62 12.54 -38.82
C GLU A 232 0.68 12.83 -38.04
N ASN A 233 0.64 12.70 -36.72
CA ASN A 233 1.79 12.88 -35.84
C ASN A 233 2.74 11.65 -35.79
N GLY A 234 2.47 10.62 -36.59
CA GLY A 234 3.27 9.39 -36.66
C GLY A 234 2.89 8.33 -35.61
N MET A 235 2.06 8.67 -34.62
CA MET A 235 1.55 7.71 -33.64
C MET A 235 0.58 6.74 -34.30
N VAL A 236 0.41 5.57 -33.70
CA VAL A 236 -0.44 4.50 -34.24
C VAL A 236 -1.61 4.24 -33.33
N LYS A 237 -2.82 4.51 -33.81
CA LYS A 237 -4.08 4.24 -33.12
C LYS A 237 -4.53 2.81 -33.43
N PHE A 238 -4.99 2.08 -32.43
CA PHE A 238 -5.53 0.73 -32.59
C PHE A 238 -6.63 0.45 -31.56
N GLN A 239 -7.43 -0.58 -31.81
CA GLN A 239 -8.50 -1.01 -30.92
C GLN A 239 -8.31 -2.45 -30.43
N VAL A 240 -8.79 -2.73 -29.22
CA VAL A 240 -8.86 -4.06 -28.62
C VAL A 240 -10.32 -4.49 -28.44
N ALA A 241 -10.58 -5.76 -28.11
CA ALA A 241 -11.94 -6.30 -28.15
C ALA A 241 -12.86 -5.75 -27.04
N SER A 242 -12.31 -5.28 -25.92
CA SER A 242 -13.10 -4.80 -24.78
C SER A 242 -12.33 -3.84 -23.88
N LEU A 243 -13.06 -3.13 -23.01
CA LEU A 243 -12.47 -2.33 -21.94
C LEU A 243 -11.53 -3.15 -21.04
N ARG A 244 -11.92 -4.40 -20.73
CA ARG A 244 -11.09 -5.31 -19.95
C ARG A 244 -9.76 -5.60 -20.63
N GLU A 245 -9.76 -5.88 -21.94
CA GLU A 245 -8.51 -6.05 -22.69
C GLU A 245 -7.69 -4.76 -22.72
N LYS A 246 -8.33 -3.59 -22.85
CA LYS A 246 -7.66 -2.28 -22.83
C LYS A 246 -6.90 -2.09 -21.52
N LEU A 247 -7.55 -2.39 -20.39
CA LEU A 247 -6.94 -2.31 -19.07
C LEU A 247 -5.75 -3.27 -18.91
N GLU A 248 -5.84 -4.49 -19.43
CA GLU A 248 -4.72 -5.44 -19.38
C GLU A 248 -3.52 -4.97 -20.22
N VAL A 249 -3.76 -4.41 -21.41
CA VAL A 249 -2.71 -3.79 -22.24
C VAL A 249 -2.07 -2.62 -21.50
N VAL A 250 -2.85 -1.70 -20.93
CA VAL A 250 -2.34 -0.54 -20.18
C VAL A 250 -1.54 -0.97 -18.96
N LYS A 251 -2.03 -1.94 -18.18
CA LYS A 251 -1.30 -2.49 -17.01
C LYS A 251 0.02 -3.13 -17.43
N ALA A 252 0.01 -3.93 -18.49
CA ALA A 252 1.23 -4.58 -19.00
C ALA A 252 2.22 -3.54 -19.53
N ALA A 253 1.75 -2.55 -20.28
CA ALA A 253 2.57 -1.47 -20.82
C ALA A 253 3.26 -0.67 -19.71
N LYS A 254 2.51 -0.25 -18.68
CA LYS A 254 3.05 0.46 -17.51
C LYS A 254 4.13 -0.32 -16.77
N ARG A 255 4.12 -1.66 -16.83
CA ARG A 255 5.16 -2.50 -16.19
C ARG A 255 6.33 -2.79 -17.12
N LYS A 256 6.06 -3.15 -18.37
CA LYS A 256 7.04 -3.76 -19.28
C LYS A 256 7.65 -2.80 -20.30
N LEU A 257 7.04 -1.64 -20.53
CA LEU A 257 7.54 -0.65 -21.49
C LEU A 257 8.26 0.53 -20.83
N LYS A 258 8.45 0.56 -19.50
CA LYS A 258 9.08 1.70 -18.78
C LYS A 258 10.45 2.12 -19.34
N SER A 259 11.22 1.17 -19.88
CA SER A 259 12.55 1.39 -20.47
C SER A 259 12.58 1.14 -21.98
N SER A 260 11.41 1.09 -22.62
CA SER A 260 11.26 0.85 -24.05
C SER A 260 11.19 2.16 -24.81
N SER A 261 11.54 2.15 -26.09
CA SER A 261 11.26 3.26 -27.03
C SER A 261 9.77 3.36 -27.42
N PHE A 262 8.91 2.57 -26.78
CA PHE A 262 7.49 2.47 -27.10
C PHE A 262 6.67 2.91 -25.89
N THR A 263 5.64 3.73 -26.14
CA THR A 263 4.72 4.21 -25.12
C THR A 263 3.29 3.94 -25.57
N ILE A 264 2.44 3.42 -24.69
CA ILE A 264 1.01 3.25 -24.95
C ILE A 264 0.22 4.28 -24.15
N THR A 265 -0.59 5.08 -24.83
CA THR A 265 -1.53 6.05 -24.27
C THR A 265 -2.97 5.62 -24.56
N TYR A 266 -3.94 6.16 -23.81
CA TYR A 266 -5.30 5.63 -23.72
C TYR A 266 -6.35 6.71 -23.46
#